data_AF-A0A9D8UDK2-F1
#
_entry.id   AF-A0A9D8UDK2-F1
#
_cell.length_a   1.000
_cell.length_b   1.000
_cell.length_c   1.000
_cell.angle_alpha   90.00
_cell.angle_beta   90.00
_cell.angle_gamma   90.00
#
_symmetry.space_group_name_H-M   'P 1'
#
loop_
_entity.id
_entity.type
_entity.pdbx_description
1 polymer ?
#
loop_
_entity_poly.entity_id
_entity_poly.type
_entity_poly.pdbx_seq_one_letter_code
_entity_poly.pdbx_strand_id
1 'polypeptide(L)'
;MHINTKAARFWQLAFSIIILSTFIGCQDPGTLGGGFIDKTDIDIDTLLVTNLTSSNQDAYLGRLGRSAIGSFDDGLFGEIESVSFFKPSIFRPADTVVFDANTIFKLQLQLQEGEVYGDTTQTGTYSIYRVNSLWRGSAFRNSMSISFDEAETIGQFSDADADTSGVVEVELSGSWKDDYIPFFNEPDSTRDDIYKRNDFGLVIVQDAGINKIIYANYSLSNIQAIAEDTTSHFILDWGYDLDRTGATVDPERIMLQTTFNNILRLDLSALADEVSDINFVRAELVFSRDTLNLSNTLQQDEVRSPSLGLGLSIGPLDDVAYEVAFGSIDLSAAARDDGTYRYNITNILNSYIHGELTINDLYLYLSANQGTLAYTSLYNAGADPELAPRVILYGLESGVR
;
A
#
# COMPACT_ATOMS: atom_id res chain seq x y z
N MET A 1 -33.78 53.66 -64.09
CA MET A 1 -33.20 54.95 -63.69
C MET A 1 -31.94 54.69 -62.89
N HIS A 2 -30.76 54.86 -63.49
CA HIS A 2 -29.57 55.32 -62.78
C HIS A 2 -28.53 55.73 -63.83
N ILE A 3 -28.21 57.02 -63.77
CA ILE A 3 -27.27 57.72 -64.63
C ILE A 3 -25.88 57.31 -64.15
N ASN A 4 -25.16 56.52 -64.95
CA ASN A 4 -23.76 56.20 -64.73
C ASN A 4 -22.90 57.43 -65.08
N THR A 5 -22.68 58.31 -64.11
CA THR A 5 -21.74 59.41 -64.24
C THR A 5 -20.31 58.89 -64.05
N LYS A 6 -19.39 59.31 -64.93
CA LYS A 6 -17.95 58.98 -64.87
C LYS A 6 -17.28 59.37 -63.53
N ALA A 7 -17.94 60.19 -62.71
CA ALA A 7 -17.51 60.56 -61.35
C ALA A 7 -17.57 59.38 -60.35
N ALA A 8 -18.52 58.44 -60.50
CA ALA A 8 -18.67 57.32 -59.57
C ALA A 8 -17.53 56.28 -59.69
N ARG A 9 -16.96 56.12 -60.89
CA ARG A 9 -15.81 55.21 -61.12
C ARG A 9 -14.48 55.77 -60.60
N PHE A 10 -14.34 57.10 -60.54
CA PHE A 10 -13.14 57.75 -60.02
C PHE A 10 -13.08 57.67 -58.48
N TRP A 11 -14.22 57.84 -57.82
CA TRP A 11 -14.32 57.73 -56.36
C TRP A 11 -14.15 56.29 -55.85
N GLN A 12 -14.64 55.28 -56.58
CA GLN A 12 -14.41 53.87 -56.23
C GLN A 12 -12.94 53.44 -56.41
N LEU A 13 -12.22 53.98 -57.39
CA LEU A 13 -10.80 53.72 -57.58
C LEU A 13 -9.94 54.41 -56.50
N ALA A 14 -10.26 55.66 -56.16
CA ALA A 14 -9.57 56.41 -55.11
C ALA A 14 -9.77 55.77 -53.71
N PHE A 15 -10.98 55.28 -53.41
CA PHE A 15 -11.26 54.59 -52.14
C PHE A 15 -10.60 53.20 -52.05
N SER A 16 -10.45 52.51 -53.18
CA SER A 16 -9.77 51.20 -53.24
C SER A 16 -8.25 51.31 -53.09
N ILE A 17 -7.64 52.40 -53.60
CA ILE A 17 -6.20 52.67 -53.46
C ILE A 17 -5.84 53.07 -52.03
N ILE A 18 -6.71 53.82 -51.34
CA ILE A 18 -6.48 54.26 -49.95
C ILE A 18 -6.58 53.09 -48.95
N ILE A 19 -7.47 52.12 -49.18
CA ILE A 19 -7.58 50.90 -48.34
C ILE A 19 -6.42 49.93 -48.60
N LEU A 20 -5.82 49.94 -49.80
CA LEU A 20 -4.62 49.13 -50.09
C LEU A 20 -3.34 49.71 -49.47
N SER A 21 -3.28 51.03 -49.26
CA SER A 21 -2.13 51.71 -48.62
C SER A 21 -2.10 51.65 -47.09
N THR A 22 -3.18 51.18 -46.43
CA THR A 22 -3.17 50.96 -44.97
C THR A 22 -2.64 49.58 -44.55
N PHE A 23 -2.20 48.75 -45.49
CA PHE A 23 -1.61 47.43 -45.22
C PHE A 23 -0.13 47.28 -45.60
N ILE A 24 0.54 48.35 -46.08
CA ILE A 24 1.96 48.28 -46.44
C ILE A 24 2.68 49.51 -45.86
N GLY A 25 3.22 49.36 -44.65
CA GLY A 25 4.16 50.33 -44.10
C GLY A 25 4.14 50.45 -42.58
N CYS A 26 4.73 49.48 -41.88
CA CYS A 26 5.71 49.82 -40.84
C CYS A 26 6.58 48.60 -40.49
N GLN A 27 7.80 48.67 -41.03
CA GLN A 27 9.08 48.26 -40.42
C GLN A 27 9.28 46.79 -40.05
N ASP A 28 10.31 46.22 -40.69
CA ASP A 28 11.11 45.11 -40.16
C ASP A 28 11.27 45.22 -38.63
N PRO A 29 10.88 44.23 -37.84
CA PRO A 29 11.86 43.62 -36.97
C PRO A 29 12.69 42.69 -37.85
N GLY A 30 14.00 42.88 -37.84
CA GLY A 30 14.92 42.02 -38.56
C GLY A 30 14.55 40.55 -38.38
N THR A 31 14.82 39.75 -39.41
CA THR A 31 14.89 38.31 -39.31
C THR A 31 15.61 37.97 -38.00
N LEU A 32 14.83 37.66 -36.95
CA LEU A 32 15.30 36.86 -35.86
C LEU A 32 15.73 35.61 -36.57
N GLY A 33 17.06 35.42 -36.65
CA GLY A 33 17.60 34.16 -37.10
C GLY A 33 16.79 33.10 -36.38
N GLY A 34 16.06 32.31 -37.14
CA GLY A 34 15.76 30.95 -36.75
C GLY A 34 17.10 30.23 -36.71
N GLY A 35 17.97 30.63 -35.78
CA GLY A 35 18.80 29.68 -35.11
C GLY A 35 17.80 28.69 -34.57
N PHE A 36 17.86 27.47 -35.11
CA PHE A 36 17.59 26.32 -34.27
C PHE A 36 18.14 26.68 -32.89
N ILE A 37 17.31 26.62 -31.83
CA ILE A 37 17.86 26.66 -30.49
C ILE A 37 18.98 25.63 -30.54
N ASP A 38 20.22 26.10 -30.41
CA ASP A 38 21.38 25.21 -30.43
C ASP A 38 21.03 24.08 -29.50
N LYS A 39 21.18 22.86 -30.02
CA LYS A 39 20.83 21.62 -29.34
C LYS A 39 21.28 21.78 -27.89
N THR A 40 20.34 22.05 -26.98
CA THR A 40 20.72 22.40 -25.62
C THR A 40 21.13 21.08 -25.03
N ASP A 41 22.44 20.90 -24.89
CA ASP A 41 22.97 19.67 -24.36
C ASP A 41 22.43 19.54 -22.93
N ILE A 42 21.83 18.39 -22.67
CA ILE A 42 21.29 18.06 -21.35
C ILE A 42 22.46 17.49 -20.58
N ASP A 43 22.89 18.21 -19.55
CA ASP A 43 23.86 17.68 -18.61
C ASP A 43 23.15 16.75 -17.63
N ILE A 44 23.74 15.60 -17.35
CA ILE A 44 23.18 14.61 -16.42
C ILE A 44 24.14 14.48 -15.26
N ASP A 45 23.71 15.01 -14.12
CA ASP A 45 24.45 14.88 -12.87
C ASP A 45 23.77 13.85 -11.95
N THR A 46 24.57 13.17 -11.14
CA THR A 46 24.10 12.11 -10.25
C THR A 46 24.68 12.32 -8.85
N LEU A 47 23.79 12.52 -7.90
CA LEU A 47 24.12 12.79 -6.50
C LEU A 47 23.63 11.65 -5.61
N LEU A 48 24.50 11.11 -4.77
CA LEU A 48 24.15 10.01 -3.88
C LEU A 48 23.31 10.51 -2.69
N VAL A 49 22.29 9.75 -2.33
CA VAL A 49 21.47 10.01 -1.14
C VAL A 49 22.06 9.21 0.02
N THR A 50 22.77 9.91 0.90
CA THR A 50 23.52 9.28 2.01
C THR A 50 22.79 9.38 3.35
N ASN A 51 21.88 10.34 3.50
CA ASN A 51 21.16 10.59 4.75
C ASN A 51 19.83 9.81 4.79
N LEU A 52 19.97 8.50 5.02
CA LEU A 52 18.87 7.54 5.11
C LEU A 52 18.84 6.99 6.54
N THR A 53 17.71 7.15 7.21
CA THR A 53 17.52 6.62 8.56
C THR A 53 16.32 5.69 8.60
N SER A 54 16.53 4.47 9.09
CA SER A 54 15.44 3.54 9.35
C SER A 54 14.71 3.94 10.62
N SER A 55 13.39 3.90 10.56
CA SER A 55 12.52 4.21 11.67
C SER A 55 11.58 3.03 11.88
N ASN A 56 11.59 2.47 13.09
CA ASN A 56 10.69 1.38 13.42
C ASN A 56 9.35 1.93 13.90
N GLN A 57 8.25 1.41 13.33
CA GLN A 57 6.90 1.82 13.69
C GLN A 57 6.14 0.67 14.35
N ASP A 58 5.29 1.00 15.32
CA ASP A 58 4.29 0.07 15.84
C ASP A 58 3.04 0.13 14.97
N ALA A 59 3.01 -0.70 13.94
CA ALA A 59 2.03 -0.59 12.88
C ALA A 59 0.66 -1.18 13.23
N TYR A 60 -0.37 -0.69 12.54
CA TYR A 60 -1.73 -1.20 12.63
C TYR A 60 -1.90 -2.48 11.83
N LEU A 61 -2.42 -3.53 12.46
CA LEU A 61 -2.68 -4.83 11.83
C LEU A 61 -4.16 -5.25 11.89
N GLY A 62 -5.03 -4.38 12.43
CA GLY A 62 -6.46 -4.64 12.52
C GLY A 62 -7.29 -3.87 11.50
N ARG A 63 -8.44 -4.44 11.14
CA ARG A 63 -9.42 -3.91 10.17
C ARG A 63 -8.83 -3.51 8.80
N LEU A 64 -7.74 -4.14 8.41
CA LEU A 64 -7.15 -4.00 7.08
C LEU A 64 -7.98 -4.78 6.04
N GLY A 65 -7.81 -4.49 4.75
CA GLY A 65 -8.55 -5.17 3.66
C GLY A 65 -8.25 -6.68 3.54
N ARG A 66 -7.15 -7.13 4.14
CA ARG A 66 -6.66 -8.50 4.19
C ARG A 66 -6.18 -8.83 5.59
N SER A 67 -6.17 -10.12 5.90
CA SER A 67 -5.59 -10.66 7.13
C SER A 67 -4.79 -11.90 6.81
N ALA A 68 -3.51 -11.91 7.17
CA ALA A 68 -2.61 -13.02 6.91
C ALA A 68 -2.85 -14.19 7.87
N ILE A 69 -2.65 -15.41 7.37
CA ILE A 69 -2.79 -16.67 8.12
C ILE A 69 -1.75 -17.67 7.61
N GLY A 70 -0.90 -18.17 8.48
CA GLY A 70 0.07 -19.22 8.20
C GLY A 70 1.50 -18.82 8.51
N SER A 71 2.43 -19.65 8.07
CA SER A 71 3.86 -19.48 8.28
C SER A 71 4.64 -19.68 6.99
N PHE A 72 5.75 -18.96 6.83
CA PHE A 72 6.67 -19.16 5.72
C PHE A 72 8.11 -18.85 6.16
N ASP A 73 9.02 -19.79 5.94
CA ASP A 73 10.47 -19.59 6.10
C ASP A 73 11.06 -18.99 4.82
N ASP A 74 11.12 -17.66 4.76
CA ASP A 74 11.68 -16.94 3.63
C ASP A 74 13.21 -16.84 3.78
N GLY A 75 13.96 -17.41 2.83
CA GLY A 75 15.43 -17.43 2.88
C GLY A 75 16.14 -16.06 2.93
N LEU A 76 15.44 -14.95 2.65
CA LEU A 76 15.95 -13.59 2.80
C LEU A 76 15.35 -12.87 4.03
N PHE A 77 14.04 -13.01 4.24
CA PHE A 77 13.28 -12.24 5.22
C PHE A 77 13.06 -12.94 6.56
N GLY A 78 13.50 -14.20 6.64
CA GLY A 78 13.43 -15.06 7.81
C GLY A 78 12.10 -15.80 7.93
N GLU A 79 11.90 -16.41 9.08
CA GLU A 79 10.68 -17.10 9.45
C GLU A 79 9.60 -16.06 9.76
N ILE A 80 8.49 -16.15 9.05
CA ILE A 80 7.31 -15.28 9.20
C ILE A 80 6.17 -16.16 9.67
N GLU A 81 5.55 -15.82 10.80
CA GLU A 81 4.38 -16.51 11.33
C GLU A 81 3.24 -15.51 11.55
N SER A 82 2.03 -15.87 11.12
CA SER A 82 0.86 -15.03 11.26
C SER A 82 -0.38 -15.85 11.61
N VAL A 83 -1.13 -15.35 12.60
CA VAL A 83 -2.44 -15.87 13.00
C VAL A 83 -3.47 -14.78 12.84
N SER A 84 -4.70 -15.14 12.45
CA SER A 84 -5.75 -14.16 12.22
C SER A 84 -6.86 -14.24 13.24
N PHE A 85 -7.22 -13.10 13.82
CA PHE A 85 -8.32 -12.96 14.75
C PHE A 85 -9.56 -12.40 14.05
N PHE A 86 -10.72 -12.85 14.48
CA PHE A 86 -12.00 -12.28 14.06
C PHE A 86 -13.05 -12.37 15.17
N LYS A 87 -13.98 -11.41 15.16
CA LYS A 87 -15.07 -11.33 16.12
C LYS A 87 -16.39 -11.20 15.37
N PRO A 88 -17.30 -12.19 15.47
CA PRO A 88 -18.62 -12.12 14.85
C PRO A 88 -19.47 -10.95 15.37
N SER A 89 -20.41 -10.47 14.55
CA SER A 89 -21.38 -9.47 14.97
C SER A 89 -22.59 -10.08 15.64
N ILE A 90 -22.95 -9.55 16.81
CA ILE A 90 -24.19 -9.85 17.55
C ILE A 90 -25.38 -9.00 17.09
N PHE A 91 -25.26 -8.29 15.96
CA PHE A 91 -26.35 -7.45 15.48
C PHE A 91 -27.59 -8.30 15.18
N ARG A 92 -28.71 -7.92 15.79
CA ARG A 92 -30.00 -8.58 15.67
C ARG A 92 -31.01 -7.61 15.04
N PRO A 93 -31.55 -7.89 13.84
CA PRO A 93 -32.50 -7.00 13.17
C PRO A 93 -33.82 -6.81 13.92
N ALA A 94 -34.27 -7.84 14.66
CA ALA A 94 -35.49 -7.80 15.47
C ALA A 94 -35.40 -8.77 16.66
N ASP A 95 -36.00 -8.41 17.79
CA ASP A 95 -35.95 -9.21 19.02
C ASP A 95 -36.59 -10.61 18.92
N THR A 96 -37.36 -10.86 17.87
CA THR A 96 -37.95 -12.17 17.58
C THR A 96 -36.96 -13.16 16.98
N VAL A 97 -35.82 -12.70 16.45
CA VAL A 97 -34.78 -13.58 15.91
C VAL A 97 -33.94 -14.10 17.06
N VAL A 98 -34.14 -15.36 17.44
CA VAL A 98 -33.43 -15.98 18.56
C VAL A 98 -32.75 -17.25 18.09
N PHE A 99 -31.55 -17.49 18.61
CA PHE A 99 -30.85 -18.75 18.40
C PHE A 99 -31.12 -19.71 19.54
N ASP A 100 -31.07 -21.00 19.24
CA ASP A 100 -31.21 -22.07 20.21
C ASP A 100 -30.05 -23.07 20.08
N ALA A 101 -30.04 -24.09 20.94
CA ALA A 101 -28.99 -25.11 20.92
C ALA A 101 -28.90 -25.90 19.61
N ASN A 102 -29.98 -25.94 18.82
CA ASN A 102 -30.02 -26.65 17.54
C ASN A 102 -29.51 -25.80 16.37
N THR A 103 -29.35 -24.49 16.57
CA THR A 103 -28.83 -23.57 15.55
C THR A 103 -27.41 -23.98 15.16
N ILE A 104 -27.16 -24.19 13.86
CA ILE A 104 -25.84 -24.52 13.33
C ILE A 104 -25.17 -23.23 12.88
N PHE A 105 -23.93 -22.99 13.31
CA PHE A 105 -23.16 -21.84 12.88
C PHE A 105 -22.10 -22.27 11.86
N LYS A 106 -22.05 -21.56 10.74
CA LYS A 106 -21.02 -21.77 9.72
C LYS A 106 -20.34 -20.46 9.39
N LEU A 107 -19.02 -20.42 9.50
CA LEU A 107 -18.20 -19.34 8.96
C LEU A 107 -18.10 -19.52 7.46
N GLN A 108 -18.55 -18.52 6.71
CA GLN A 108 -18.27 -18.33 5.30
C GLN A 108 -17.04 -17.43 5.20
N LEU A 109 -15.85 -18.03 5.14
CA LEU A 109 -14.57 -17.32 5.11
C LEU A 109 -14.18 -17.04 3.66
N GLN A 110 -14.08 -15.77 3.29
CA GLN A 110 -13.58 -15.37 1.99
C GLN A 110 -12.05 -15.39 2.00
N LEU A 111 -11.44 -16.37 1.34
CA LEU A 111 -10.02 -16.37 1.02
C LEU A 111 -9.75 -15.53 -0.23
N GLN A 112 -8.52 -15.03 -0.34
CA GLN A 112 -8.03 -14.41 -1.57
C GLN A 112 -7.35 -15.43 -2.46
N GLU A 113 -8.12 -15.96 -3.40
CA GLU A 113 -7.58 -16.87 -4.39
C GLU A 113 -6.44 -16.22 -5.19
N GLY A 114 -5.36 -16.96 -5.36
CA GLY A 114 -4.18 -16.52 -6.11
C GLY A 114 -3.24 -15.57 -5.36
N GLU A 115 -3.60 -15.10 -4.16
CA GLU A 115 -2.67 -14.38 -3.28
C GLU A 115 -2.07 -15.36 -2.27
N VAL A 116 -0.81 -15.74 -2.49
CA VAL A 116 -0.06 -16.65 -1.63
C VAL A 116 1.31 -16.05 -1.32
N TYR A 117 1.84 -16.34 -0.14
CA TYR A 117 3.25 -16.17 0.18
C TYR A 117 3.82 -17.51 0.68
N GLY A 118 4.72 -18.11 -0.08
CA GLY A 118 5.38 -19.37 0.24
C GLY A 118 5.15 -20.43 -0.82
N ASP A 119 5.15 -21.70 -0.42
CA ASP A 119 5.02 -22.85 -1.31
C ASP A 119 3.61 -22.92 -1.92
N THR A 120 3.53 -22.78 -3.24
CA THR A 120 2.27 -22.75 -4.00
C THR A 120 1.67 -24.13 -4.26
N THR A 121 2.41 -25.21 -3.97
CA THR A 121 1.97 -26.59 -4.22
C THR A 121 1.36 -27.26 -2.99
N GLN A 122 1.62 -26.72 -1.80
CA GLN A 122 1.08 -27.26 -0.55
C GLN A 122 -0.38 -26.87 -0.36
N THR A 123 -1.16 -27.80 0.16
CA THR A 123 -2.51 -27.54 0.68
C THR A 123 -2.41 -27.21 2.17
N GLY A 124 -2.99 -26.08 2.58
CA GLY A 124 -3.01 -25.66 3.97
C GLY A 124 -4.21 -26.25 4.71
N THR A 125 -4.01 -26.57 5.98
CA THR A 125 -5.06 -26.90 6.94
C THR A 125 -4.98 -25.94 8.11
N TYR A 126 -6.14 -25.53 8.60
CA TYR A 126 -6.28 -24.43 9.54
C TYR A 126 -7.30 -24.79 10.60
N SER A 127 -6.97 -24.48 11.84
CA SER A 127 -7.78 -24.74 13.01
C SER A 127 -8.25 -23.43 13.63
N ILE A 128 -9.49 -23.40 14.10
CA ILE A 128 -10.12 -22.24 14.73
C ILE A 128 -10.20 -22.48 16.23
N TYR A 129 -9.73 -21.50 17.00
CA TYR A 129 -9.67 -21.55 18.46
C TYR A 129 -10.30 -20.31 19.08
N ARG A 130 -10.48 -20.34 20.41
CA ARG A 130 -11.07 -19.24 21.16
C ARG A 130 -10.03 -18.25 21.64
N VAL A 131 -10.34 -16.95 21.52
CA VAL A 131 -9.51 -15.88 22.05
C VAL A 131 -9.86 -15.62 23.52
N ASN A 132 -8.84 -15.45 24.36
CA ASN A 132 -8.98 -15.32 25.82
C ASN A 132 -8.67 -13.92 26.34
N SER A 133 -8.17 -13.02 25.50
CA SER A 133 -7.82 -11.65 25.86
C SER A 133 -8.59 -10.62 25.05
N LEU A 134 -9.01 -9.54 25.70
CA LEU A 134 -9.70 -8.42 25.05
C LEU A 134 -8.82 -7.78 23.96
N TRP A 135 -9.39 -7.59 22.78
CA TRP A 135 -8.80 -6.81 21.70
C TRP A 135 -9.89 -6.12 20.88
N ARG A 136 -9.48 -5.17 20.03
CA ARG A 136 -10.35 -4.47 19.08
C ARG A 136 -9.60 -4.25 17.78
N GLY A 137 -10.20 -4.63 16.66
CA GLY A 137 -9.55 -4.50 15.36
C GLY A 137 -9.16 -3.05 15.06
N SER A 138 -10.00 -2.07 15.41
CA SER A 138 -9.71 -0.66 15.13
C SER A 138 -8.50 -0.07 15.88
N ALA A 139 -7.99 -0.77 16.91
CA ALA A 139 -6.86 -0.32 17.71
C ALA A 139 -5.72 -1.35 17.72
N PHE A 140 -5.84 -2.43 16.95
CA PHE A 140 -4.89 -3.54 16.99
C PHE A 140 -3.58 -3.16 16.30
N ARG A 141 -2.47 -3.29 17.03
CA ARG A 141 -1.12 -2.95 16.57
C ARG A 141 -0.17 -4.15 16.72
N ASN A 142 0.93 -4.17 15.96
CA ASN A 142 1.92 -5.24 15.95
C ASN A 142 2.57 -5.49 17.33
N SER A 143 2.63 -4.49 18.20
CA SER A 143 3.14 -4.66 19.57
C SER A 143 2.18 -5.38 20.51
N MET A 144 0.91 -5.54 20.12
CA MET A 144 -0.11 -6.17 20.95
C MET A 144 -0.06 -7.68 20.78
N SER A 145 0.12 -8.41 21.89
CA SER A 145 0.00 -9.86 21.92
C SER A 145 -1.41 -10.26 22.36
N ILE A 146 -2.06 -11.15 21.60
CA ILE A 146 -3.36 -11.73 21.94
C ILE A 146 -3.15 -13.20 22.33
N SER A 147 -3.72 -13.58 23.46
CA SER A 147 -3.74 -14.97 23.92
C SER A 147 -5.00 -15.69 23.45
N PHE A 148 -4.85 -16.97 23.08
CA PHE A 148 -5.92 -17.87 22.69
C PHE A 148 -5.70 -19.26 23.29
N ASP A 149 -6.74 -20.09 23.28
CA ASP A 149 -6.74 -21.44 23.86
C ASP A 149 -6.82 -22.52 22.78
N GLU A 150 -5.75 -23.30 22.64
CA GLU A 150 -5.69 -24.44 21.72
C GLU A 150 -6.30 -25.73 22.32
N ALA A 151 -6.87 -25.69 23.53
CA ALA A 151 -7.44 -26.88 24.17
C ALA A 151 -8.70 -27.41 23.47
N GLU A 152 -9.46 -26.55 22.78
CA GLU A 152 -10.69 -26.92 22.06
C GLU A 152 -10.68 -26.34 20.64
N THR A 153 -10.70 -27.22 19.64
CA THR A 153 -10.91 -26.83 18.24
C THR A 153 -12.38 -26.49 18.02
N ILE A 154 -12.67 -25.23 17.71
CA ILE A 154 -14.02 -24.71 17.42
C ILE A 154 -14.47 -25.07 16.01
N GLY A 155 -13.52 -25.09 15.06
CA GLY A 155 -13.74 -25.45 13.66
C GLY A 155 -12.40 -25.73 12.97
N GLN A 156 -12.45 -26.37 11.81
CA GLN A 156 -11.26 -26.69 11.01
C GLN A 156 -11.61 -26.66 9.52
N PHE A 157 -10.66 -26.26 8.69
CA PHE A 157 -10.83 -26.26 7.24
C PHE A 157 -9.52 -26.45 6.48
N SER A 158 -9.63 -26.79 5.19
CA SER A 158 -8.52 -26.69 4.25
C SER A 158 -8.77 -25.55 3.26
N ASP A 159 -7.71 -24.87 2.81
CA ASP A 159 -7.84 -23.89 1.74
C ASP A 159 -8.16 -24.53 0.37
N ALA A 160 -7.94 -25.83 0.22
CA ALA A 160 -8.40 -26.59 -0.95
C ALA A 160 -9.93 -26.78 -0.98
N ASP A 161 -10.63 -26.53 0.14
CA ASP A 161 -12.09 -26.61 0.21
C ASP A 161 -12.77 -25.31 -0.27
N ALA A 162 -11.99 -24.29 -0.67
CA ALA A 162 -12.53 -23.05 -1.21
C ALA A 162 -13.32 -23.32 -2.49
N ASP A 163 -14.53 -22.78 -2.57
CA ASP A 163 -15.34 -22.85 -3.78
C ASP A 163 -14.76 -21.95 -4.89
N THR A 164 -15.37 -21.95 -6.08
CA THR A 164 -14.91 -21.13 -7.21
C THR A 164 -14.97 -19.62 -7.01
N SER A 165 -15.53 -19.17 -5.89
CA SER A 165 -15.57 -17.76 -5.48
C SER A 165 -14.58 -17.46 -4.36
N GLY A 166 -13.77 -18.44 -3.94
CA GLY A 166 -12.80 -18.32 -2.85
C GLY A 166 -13.40 -18.43 -1.47
N VAL A 167 -14.63 -18.95 -1.32
CA VAL A 167 -15.29 -19.08 -0.01
C VAL A 167 -15.05 -20.48 0.54
N VAL A 168 -14.56 -20.54 1.78
CA VAL A 168 -14.50 -21.76 2.57
C VAL A 168 -15.61 -21.74 3.61
N GLU A 169 -16.36 -22.84 3.70
CA GLU A 169 -17.40 -23.02 4.71
C GLU A 169 -16.85 -23.85 5.89
N VAL A 170 -16.88 -23.28 7.09
CA VAL A 170 -16.36 -23.91 8.31
C VAL A 170 -17.47 -23.99 9.35
N GLU A 171 -17.84 -25.21 9.78
CA GLU A 171 -18.77 -25.36 10.90
C GLU A 171 -18.08 -24.90 12.20
N LEU A 172 -18.75 -24.00 12.94
CA LEU A 172 -18.29 -23.51 14.23
C LEU A 172 -19.12 -24.17 15.34
N SER A 173 -18.44 -24.84 16.26
CA SER A 173 -19.06 -25.69 17.28
C SER A 173 -18.44 -25.47 18.66
N GLY A 174 -18.68 -26.39 19.60
CA GLY A 174 -18.04 -26.37 20.91
C GLY A 174 -18.50 -25.25 21.85
N SER A 175 -17.68 -24.95 22.85
CA SER A 175 -17.99 -23.97 23.91
C SER A 175 -18.23 -22.56 23.39
N TRP A 176 -17.63 -22.20 22.25
CA TRP A 176 -17.87 -20.91 21.61
C TRP A 176 -19.34 -20.74 21.23
N LYS A 177 -19.94 -21.75 20.59
CA LYS A 177 -21.36 -21.72 20.19
C LYS A 177 -22.26 -21.54 21.40
N ASP A 178 -21.98 -22.31 22.47
CA ASP A 178 -22.77 -22.31 23.70
C ASP A 178 -22.74 -20.94 24.40
N ASP A 179 -21.63 -20.20 24.29
CA ASP A 179 -21.50 -18.84 24.84
C ASP A 179 -22.03 -17.75 23.91
N TYR A 180 -21.88 -17.93 22.59
CA TYR A 180 -22.33 -16.96 21.58
C TYR A 180 -23.87 -16.81 21.56
N ILE A 181 -24.61 -17.91 21.69
CA ILE A 181 -26.07 -17.92 21.67
C ILE A 181 -26.66 -17.00 22.78
N PRO A 182 -26.28 -17.14 24.07
CA PRO A 182 -26.69 -16.22 25.12
C PRO A 182 -26.41 -14.76 24.79
N PHE A 183 -25.20 -14.42 24.34
CA PHE A 183 -24.87 -13.04 23.99
C PHE A 183 -25.76 -12.48 22.89
N PHE A 184 -26.01 -13.26 21.83
CA PHE A 184 -26.90 -12.84 20.75
C PHE A 184 -28.34 -12.63 21.23
N ASN A 185 -28.80 -13.48 22.16
CA ASN A 185 -30.17 -13.47 22.65
C ASN A 185 -30.46 -12.38 23.71
N GLU A 186 -29.43 -11.77 24.30
CA GLU A 186 -29.57 -10.68 25.28
C GLU A 186 -30.46 -9.53 24.78
N PRO A 187 -31.16 -8.81 25.68
CA PRO A 187 -31.91 -7.61 25.32
C PRO A 187 -31.02 -6.53 24.69
N ASP A 188 -31.58 -5.78 23.74
CA ASP A 188 -30.82 -4.78 22.97
C ASP A 188 -30.12 -3.74 23.85
N SER A 189 -30.75 -3.36 24.98
CA SER A 189 -30.20 -2.41 25.94
C SER A 189 -28.90 -2.84 26.63
N THR A 190 -28.57 -4.14 26.63
CA THR A 190 -27.42 -4.69 27.37
C THR A 190 -26.50 -5.55 26.51
N ARG A 191 -26.97 -6.01 25.34
CA ARG A 191 -26.28 -6.95 24.45
C ARG A 191 -24.85 -6.50 24.10
N ASP A 192 -24.69 -5.30 23.57
CA ASP A 192 -23.39 -4.78 23.12
C ASP A 192 -22.38 -4.65 24.27
N ASP A 193 -22.81 -4.13 25.42
CA ASP A 193 -21.96 -3.96 26.60
C ASP A 193 -21.51 -5.29 27.21
N ILE A 194 -22.37 -6.30 27.21
CA ILE A 194 -22.03 -7.63 27.71
C ILE A 194 -21.05 -8.31 26.75
N TYR A 195 -21.35 -8.29 25.45
CA TYR A 195 -20.51 -8.94 24.44
C TYR A 195 -19.11 -8.34 24.32
N LYS A 196 -18.98 -7.02 24.40
CA LYS A 196 -17.68 -6.33 24.37
C LYS A 196 -16.80 -6.67 25.58
N ARG A 197 -17.39 -7.07 26.71
CA ARG A 197 -16.66 -7.37 27.95
C ARG A 197 -16.33 -8.85 28.13
N ASN A 198 -17.13 -9.75 27.56
CA ASN A 198 -17.10 -11.17 27.92
C ASN A 198 -16.81 -12.13 26.74
N ASP A 199 -16.93 -11.69 25.49
CA ASP A 199 -16.47 -12.47 24.33
C ASP A 199 -15.34 -11.73 23.63
N PHE A 200 -14.27 -12.43 23.29
CA PHE A 200 -13.09 -11.88 22.62
C PHE A 200 -12.90 -12.43 21.22
N GLY A 201 -13.83 -13.24 20.72
CA GLY A 201 -13.81 -13.76 19.35
C GLY A 201 -12.97 -15.03 19.20
N LEU A 202 -12.56 -15.26 17.97
CA LEU A 202 -11.91 -16.48 17.50
C LEU A 202 -10.60 -16.16 16.80
N VAL A 203 -9.72 -17.14 16.73
CA VAL A 203 -8.45 -17.08 15.99
C VAL A 203 -8.38 -18.24 15.00
N ILE A 204 -7.79 -17.99 13.84
CA ILE A 204 -7.43 -19.00 12.84
C ILE A 204 -5.92 -19.18 12.88
N VAL A 205 -5.49 -20.42 13.09
CA VAL A 205 -4.09 -20.83 13.18
C VAL A 205 -3.84 -21.92 12.14
N GLN A 206 -2.70 -21.86 11.47
CA GLN A 206 -2.29 -22.90 10.54
C GLN A 206 -1.74 -24.12 11.29
N ASP A 207 -2.07 -25.32 10.82
CA ASP A 207 -1.53 -26.54 11.39
C ASP A 207 -0.03 -26.70 11.03
N ALA A 208 0.73 -27.42 11.85
CA ALA A 208 2.17 -27.56 11.66
C ALA A 208 2.56 -28.26 10.33
N GLY A 209 3.70 -27.87 9.76
CA GLY A 209 4.30 -28.53 8.59
C GLY A 209 3.84 -27.97 7.23
N ILE A 210 3.16 -26.82 7.23
CA ILE A 210 2.77 -26.09 6.01
C ILE A 210 3.63 -24.83 5.91
N ASN A 211 4.27 -24.62 4.76
CA ASN A 211 5.18 -23.49 4.51
C ASN A 211 4.53 -22.48 3.55
N LYS A 212 3.37 -21.94 3.97
CA LYS A 212 2.54 -21.05 3.16
C LYS A 212 1.70 -20.12 4.02
N ILE A 213 1.65 -18.84 3.66
CA ILE A 213 0.72 -17.84 4.18
C ILE A 213 -0.36 -17.56 3.14
N ILE A 214 -1.61 -17.55 3.59
CA ILE A 214 -2.79 -17.16 2.81
C ILE A 214 -3.45 -15.91 3.41
N TYR A 215 -4.39 -15.31 2.69
CA TYR A 215 -5.06 -14.09 3.13
C TYR A 215 -6.58 -14.25 3.16
N ALA A 216 -7.17 -13.88 4.29
CA ALA A 216 -8.62 -13.77 4.47
C ALA A 216 -9.11 -12.34 4.23
N ASN A 217 -10.35 -12.21 3.74
CA ASN A 217 -11.06 -10.94 3.63
C ASN A 217 -12.34 -10.97 4.47
N TYR A 218 -12.23 -10.46 5.69
CA TYR A 218 -13.34 -10.44 6.64
C TYR A 218 -14.47 -9.47 6.27
N SER A 219 -14.22 -8.47 5.44
CA SER A 219 -15.27 -7.57 4.96
C SER A 219 -16.29 -8.27 4.05
N LEU A 220 -15.88 -9.38 3.43
CA LEU A 220 -16.73 -10.24 2.61
C LEU A 220 -17.11 -11.56 3.31
N SER A 221 -16.52 -11.82 4.49
CA SER A 221 -16.81 -13.02 5.28
C SER A 221 -18.01 -12.78 6.19
N ASN A 222 -18.69 -13.86 6.57
CA ASN A 222 -19.85 -13.79 7.47
C ASN A 222 -20.05 -15.10 8.23
N ILE A 223 -20.79 -15.03 9.34
CA ILE A 223 -21.32 -16.21 10.02
C ILE A 223 -22.76 -16.43 9.57
N GLN A 224 -23.03 -17.61 9.01
CA GLN A 224 -24.38 -18.09 8.78
C GLN A 224 -24.88 -18.83 10.02
N ALA A 225 -26.08 -18.46 10.48
CA ALA A 225 -26.83 -19.20 11.48
C ALA A 225 -27.97 -19.93 10.78
N ILE A 226 -27.95 -21.26 10.84
CA ILE A 226 -28.90 -22.14 10.15
C ILE A 226 -29.84 -22.72 11.22
N ALA A 227 -31.10 -22.27 11.19
CA ALA A 227 -32.19 -22.78 12.00
C ALA A 227 -33.43 -23.03 11.10
N GLU A 228 -34.63 -22.60 11.51
CA GLU A 228 -35.81 -22.61 10.63
C GLU A 228 -35.59 -21.71 9.42
N ASP A 229 -35.03 -20.52 9.65
CA ASP A 229 -34.51 -19.61 8.62
C ASP A 229 -32.97 -19.55 8.71
N THR A 230 -32.32 -19.28 7.57
CA THR A 230 -30.88 -18.99 7.54
C THR A 230 -30.65 -17.50 7.59
N THR A 231 -29.91 -17.02 8.59
CA THR A 231 -29.49 -15.62 8.70
C THR A 231 -27.98 -15.49 8.54
N SER A 232 -27.52 -14.33 8.08
CA SER A 232 -26.10 -14.03 7.90
C SER A 232 -25.70 -12.81 8.74
N HIS A 233 -24.56 -12.94 9.41
CA HIS A 233 -24.02 -11.96 10.35
C HIS A 233 -22.60 -11.59 9.92
N PHE A 234 -22.36 -10.30 9.69
CA PHE A 234 -21.04 -9.82 9.31
C PHE A 234 -20.01 -9.99 10.43
N ILE A 235 -18.73 -9.89 10.08
CA ILE A 235 -17.64 -9.88 11.05
C ILE A 235 -17.43 -8.44 11.56
N LEU A 236 -17.47 -8.26 12.88
CA LEU A 236 -17.42 -6.96 13.54
C LEU A 236 -15.99 -6.39 13.58
N ASP A 237 -15.05 -7.20 14.05
CA ASP A 237 -13.63 -6.86 14.18
C ASP A 237 -12.78 -8.00 13.62
N TRP A 238 -11.63 -7.65 13.05
CA TRP A 238 -10.62 -8.60 12.58
C TRP A 238 -9.23 -7.96 12.64
N GLY A 239 -8.20 -8.81 12.62
CA GLY A 239 -6.79 -8.44 12.55
C GLY A 239 -5.91 -9.68 12.46
N TYR A 240 -4.60 -9.51 12.36
CA TYR A 240 -3.65 -10.63 12.43
C TYR A 240 -2.43 -10.27 13.25
N ASP A 241 -1.95 -11.22 14.05
CA ASP A 241 -0.63 -11.13 14.66
C ASP A 241 0.44 -11.46 13.62
N LEU A 242 1.63 -10.92 13.82
CA LEU A 242 2.78 -11.19 12.99
C LEU A 242 4.04 -11.31 13.86
N ASP A 243 4.58 -12.52 13.92
CA ASP A 243 5.93 -12.75 14.40
C ASP A 243 6.88 -12.93 13.23
N ARG A 244 8.10 -12.40 13.38
CA ARG A 244 9.15 -12.55 12.39
C ARG A 244 10.51 -12.65 13.04
N THR A 245 11.20 -13.74 12.75
CA THR A 245 12.54 -14.01 13.28
C THR A 245 13.51 -14.43 12.18
N GLY A 246 14.81 -14.53 12.48
CA GLY A 246 15.78 -15.12 11.55
C GLY A 246 16.12 -14.32 10.28
N ALA A 247 15.64 -13.08 10.14
CA ALA A 247 15.91 -12.26 8.96
C ALA A 247 17.40 -11.97 8.75
N THR A 248 17.86 -12.06 7.50
CA THR A 248 19.25 -11.74 7.16
C THR A 248 19.48 -10.23 7.21
N VAL A 249 20.45 -9.79 8.01
CA VAL A 249 20.87 -8.39 8.07
C VAL A 249 22.05 -8.19 7.12
N ASP A 250 21.83 -7.41 6.06
CA ASP A 250 22.86 -7.04 5.10
C ASP A 250 23.20 -5.54 5.27
N PRO A 251 24.47 -5.17 5.53
CA PRO A 251 24.87 -3.79 5.76
C PRO A 251 24.72 -2.89 4.52
N GLU A 252 24.61 -3.45 3.31
CA GLU A 252 24.44 -2.71 2.05
C GLU A 252 22.98 -2.71 1.57
N ARG A 253 22.05 -3.25 2.36
CA ARG A 253 20.63 -3.33 2.02
C ARG A 253 19.75 -2.76 3.11
N ILE A 254 18.55 -2.39 2.70
CA ILE A 254 17.46 -2.04 3.61
C ILE A 254 16.25 -2.86 3.19
N MET A 255 15.66 -3.54 4.17
CA MET A 255 14.40 -4.25 3.99
C MET A 255 13.23 -3.32 4.30
N LEU A 256 12.26 -3.27 3.40
CA LEU A 256 10.95 -2.65 3.64
C LEU A 256 9.86 -3.71 3.55
N GLN A 257 8.81 -3.51 4.34
CA GLN A 257 7.69 -4.44 4.43
C GLN A 257 6.38 -3.67 4.53
N THR A 258 5.30 -4.30 4.07
CA THR A 258 3.96 -3.70 4.00
C THR A 258 3.25 -3.61 5.33
N THR A 259 3.78 -4.24 6.37
CA THR A 259 3.35 -3.95 7.74
C THR A 259 3.95 -2.66 8.28
N PHE A 260 4.84 -1.98 7.55
CA PHE A 260 5.42 -0.69 7.96
C PHE A 260 6.23 -0.70 9.26
N ASN A 261 6.55 -1.88 9.84
CA ASN A 261 7.40 -1.93 11.03
C ASN A 261 8.76 -1.29 10.79
N ASN A 262 9.24 -1.26 9.54
CA ASN A 262 10.40 -0.48 9.12
C ASN A 262 10.03 0.43 7.95
N ILE A 263 10.27 1.73 8.12
CA ILE A 263 10.16 2.75 7.07
C ILE A 263 11.47 3.52 6.97
N LEU A 264 11.72 4.16 5.84
CA LEU A 264 12.88 5.04 5.68
C LEU A 264 12.47 6.49 5.79
N ARG A 265 13.15 7.21 6.68
CA ARG A 265 13.16 8.67 6.68
C ARG A 265 14.36 9.15 5.88
N LEU A 266 14.11 10.03 4.93
CA LEU A 266 15.11 10.67 4.09
C LEU A 266 15.21 12.15 4.43
N ASP A 267 16.43 12.66 4.37
CA ASP A 267 16.73 14.07 4.41
C ASP A 267 17.52 14.48 3.16
N LEU A 268 16.87 15.27 2.31
CA LEU A 268 17.44 15.75 1.06
C LEU A 268 17.96 17.19 1.15
N SER A 269 17.94 17.83 2.33
CA SER A 269 18.31 19.24 2.50
C SER A 269 19.74 19.53 2.01
N ALA A 270 20.72 18.75 2.47
CA ALA A 270 22.12 18.92 2.07
C ALA A 270 22.33 18.75 0.56
N LEU A 271 21.64 17.80 -0.07
CA LEU A 271 21.69 17.59 -1.51
C LEU A 271 21.05 18.76 -2.26
N ALA A 272 19.90 19.25 -1.76
CA ALA A 272 19.21 20.38 -2.36
C ALA A 272 20.02 21.69 -2.26
N ASP A 273 20.76 21.88 -1.16
CA ASP A 273 21.66 23.01 -0.98
C ASP A 273 22.82 22.97 -2.00
N GLU A 274 23.39 21.79 -2.27
CA GLU A 274 24.46 21.58 -3.26
C GLU A 274 24.04 21.96 -4.69
N VAL A 275 22.75 21.78 -5.01
CA VAL A 275 22.21 21.98 -6.37
C VAL A 275 21.43 23.27 -6.51
N SER A 276 21.42 24.11 -5.47
CA SER A 276 20.64 25.36 -5.43
C SER A 276 21.04 26.37 -6.52
N ASP A 277 22.30 26.32 -6.97
CA ASP A 277 22.83 27.16 -8.05
C ASP A 277 22.73 26.51 -9.44
N ILE A 278 22.26 25.26 -9.53
CA ILE A 278 22.15 24.51 -10.78
C ILE A 278 20.76 24.72 -11.40
N ASN A 279 20.72 25.10 -12.68
CA ASN A 279 19.47 25.19 -13.42
C ASN A 279 19.08 23.81 -13.99
N PHE A 280 18.33 23.03 -13.20
CA PHE A 280 17.80 21.74 -13.62
C PHE A 280 16.34 21.83 -14.09
N VAL A 281 16.01 21.07 -15.13
CA VAL A 281 14.64 20.95 -15.67
C VAL A 281 13.91 19.72 -15.16
N ARG A 282 14.65 18.73 -14.62
CA ARG A 282 14.09 17.51 -14.04
C ARG A 282 15.02 16.98 -12.96
N ALA A 283 14.43 16.47 -11.89
CA ALA A 283 15.11 15.71 -10.85
C ALA A 283 14.37 14.41 -10.59
N GLU A 284 15.10 13.30 -10.56
CA GLU A 284 14.56 11.97 -10.25
C GLU A 284 15.24 11.36 -9.03
N LEU A 285 14.46 11.03 -8.00
CA LEU A 285 14.93 10.20 -6.90
C LEU A 285 14.79 8.73 -7.31
N VAL A 286 15.89 7.98 -7.21
CA VAL A 286 15.99 6.61 -7.68
C VAL A 286 16.43 5.68 -6.55
N PHE A 287 15.69 4.58 -6.38
CA PHE A 287 16.07 3.45 -5.53
C PHE A 287 16.19 2.20 -6.38
N SER A 288 17.23 1.41 -6.14
CA SER A 288 17.42 0.13 -6.82
C SER A 288 16.96 -1.01 -5.91
N ARG A 289 16.19 -1.93 -6.46
CA ARG A 289 15.78 -3.17 -5.80
C ARG A 289 16.84 -4.25 -5.97
N ASP A 290 17.08 -5.04 -4.94
CA ASP A 290 17.94 -6.22 -5.01
C ASP A 290 17.20 -7.40 -5.67
N THR A 291 16.98 -7.29 -6.98
CA THR A 291 16.23 -8.28 -7.78
C THR A 291 16.91 -9.64 -7.79
N LEU A 292 18.24 -9.69 -7.66
CA LEU A 292 19.01 -10.93 -7.67
C LEU A 292 18.77 -11.75 -6.39
N ASN A 293 18.93 -11.15 -5.20
CA ASN A 293 18.63 -11.87 -3.97
C ASN A 293 17.13 -12.16 -3.85
N LEU A 294 16.28 -11.25 -4.32
CA LEU A 294 14.83 -11.46 -4.31
C LEU A 294 14.34 -12.61 -5.21
N SER A 295 15.16 -13.07 -6.16
CA SER A 295 14.82 -14.22 -7.01
C SER A 295 15.55 -15.49 -6.58
N ASN A 296 16.81 -15.38 -6.16
CA ASN A 296 17.66 -16.55 -5.91
C ASN A 296 17.45 -17.22 -4.53
N THR A 297 16.76 -16.58 -3.59
CA THR A 297 16.55 -17.14 -2.24
C THR A 297 15.25 -17.94 -2.11
N LEU A 298 14.42 -17.98 -3.15
CA LEU A 298 13.20 -18.78 -3.17
C LEU A 298 13.49 -20.14 -3.80
N GLN A 299 12.84 -21.17 -3.29
CA GLN A 299 12.80 -22.48 -3.94
C GLN A 299 11.88 -22.45 -5.17
N GLN A 300 11.92 -23.51 -5.98
CA GLN A 300 11.25 -23.56 -7.28
C GLN A 300 9.73 -23.30 -7.20
N ASP A 301 9.08 -23.76 -6.13
CA ASP A 301 7.62 -23.70 -5.96
C ASP A 301 7.17 -22.58 -5.00
N GLU A 302 8.12 -21.77 -4.52
CA GLU A 302 7.88 -20.68 -3.58
C GLU A 302 7.68 -19.35 -4.30
N VAL A 303 6.73 -18.55 -3.79
CA VAL A 303 6.47 -17.20 -4.28
C VAL A 303 6.40 -16.20 -3.14
N ARG A 304 6.92 -14.99 -3.37
CA ARG A 304 6.67 -13.83 -2.50
C ARG A 304 5.40 -13.12 -2.94
N SER A 305 4.59 -12.68 -1.99
CA SER A 305 3.45 -11.82 -2.32
C SER A 305 3.93 -10.53 -3.00
N PRO A 306 3.21 -10.04 -4.02
CA PRO A 306 3.60 -8.85 -4.76
C PRO A 306 3.42 -7.59 -3.91
N SER A 307 4.28 -6.59 -4.14
CA SER A 307 4.06 -5.22 -3.67
C SER A 307 3.51 -4.35 -4.80
N LEU A 308 2.74 -3.31 -4.44
CA LEU A 308 2.23 -2.32 -5.39
C LEU A 308 3.29 -1.30 -5.81
N GLY A 309 4.40 -1.23 -5.06
CA GLY A 309 5.51 -0.31 -5.29
C GLY A 309 5.95 0.35 -4.00
N LEU A 310 6.66 1.47 -4.13
CA LEU A 310 7.05 2.30 -3.01
C LEU A 310 6.15 3.53 -2.92
N GLY A 311 5.70 3.84 -1.70
CA GLY A 311 5.05 5.11 -1.36
C GLY A 311 6.06 6.07 -0.73
N LEU A 312 5.88 7.36 -1.00
CA LEU A 312 6.67 8.44 -0.43
C LEU A 312 5.70 9.51 0.10
N SER A 313 5.73 9.75 1.41
CA SER A 313 4.98 10.81 2.08
C SER A 313 5.90 11.96 2.47
N ILE A 314 5.39 13.19 2.41
CA ILE A 314 6.15 14.44 2.53
C ILE A 314 5.69 15.24 3.75
N GLY A 315 6.65 15.70 4.54
CA GLY A 315 6.43 16.64 5.62
C GLY A 315 6.39 15.96 6.99
N PRO A 316 6.32 16.75 8.07
CA PRO A 316 6.20 16.20 9.41
C PRO A 316 4.87 15.45 9.54
N LEU A 317 4.93 14.22 10.07
CA LEU A 317 3.77 13.39 10.33
C LEU A 317 3.64 13.19 11.85
N ASP A 318 2.44 13.42 12.40
CA ASP A 318 2.18 13.29 13.84
C ASP A 318 2.18 11.82 14.28
N ASP A 319 1.48 10.95 13.55
CA ASP A 319 1.52 9.48 13.70
C ASP A 319 1.89 8.87 12.35
N VAL A 320 3.19 8.64 12.16
CA VAL A 320 3.71 8.09 10.90
C VAL A 320 3.06 6.74 10.59
N ALA A 321 2.85 5.88 11.58
CA ALA A 321 2.24 4.56 11.38
C ALA A 321 0.80 4.65 10.88
N TYR A 322 0.03 5.61 11.40
CA TYR A 322 -1.33 5.87 10.93
C TYR A 322 -1.33 6.46 9.51
N GLU A 323 -0.50 7.46 9.25
CA GLU A 323 -0.47 8.17 7.96
C GLU A 323 -0.01 7.26 6.82
N VAL A 324 0.98 6.39 7.02
CA VAL A 324 1.42 5.45 5.96
C VAL A 324 0.40 4.32 5.72
N ALA A 325 -0.39 3.94 6.73
CA ALA A 325 -1.35 2.86 6.62
C ALA A 325 -2.71 3.33 6.04
N PHE A 326 -3.15 4.53 6.42
CA PHE A 326 -4.51 5.03 6.15
C PHE A 326 -4.57 6.41 5.49
N GLY A 327 -3.45 7.13 5.42
CA GLY A 327 -3.34 8.43 4.77
C GLY A 327 -3.26 8.34 3.26
N SER A 328 -3.22 9.50 2.61
CA SER A 328 -2.98 9.59 1.17
C SER A 328 -1.49 9.50 0.86
N ILE A 329 -1.14 8.77 -0.20
CA ILE A 329 0.23 8.71 -0.71
C ILE A 329 0.50 9.97 -1.54
N ASP A 330 1.53 10.76 -1.19
CA ASP A 330 1.89 11.96 -1.95
C ASP A 330 2.53 11.61 -3.29
N LEU A 331 3.49 10.68 -3.28
CA LEU A 331 4.12 10.15 -4.48
C LEU A 331 4.22 8.64 -4.41
N SER A 332 3.99 7.97 -5.53
CA SER A 332 4.14 6.52 -5.66
C SER A 332 5.03 6.17 -6.86
N ALA A 333 5.78 5.08 -6.72
CA ALA A 333 6.58 4.52 -7.79
C ALA A 333 6.39 3.00 -7.83
N ALA A 334 5.93 2.48 -8.97
CA ALA A 334 5.98 1.06 -9.25
C ALA A 334 7.42 0.63 -9.59
N ALA A 335 7.73 -0.65 -9.36
CA ALA A 335 9.00 -1.23 -9.82
C ALA A 335 9.02 -1.22 -11.35
N ARG A 336 10.13 -0.77 -11.93
CA ARG A 336 10.38 -0.83 -13.37
C ARG A 336 11.07 -2.14 -13.75
N ASP A 337 11.10 -2.44 -15.05
CA ASP A 337 11.75 -3.65 -15.59
C ASP A 337 13.25 -3.74 -15.25
N ASP A 338 13.91 -2.59 -15.06
CA ASP A 338 15.32 -2.49 -14.64
C ASP A 338 15.52 -2.68 -13.11
N GLY A 339 14.45 -2.98 -12.37
CA GLY A 339 14.48 -3.14 -10.92
C GLY A 339 14.54 -1.82 -10.15
N THR A 340 14.36 -0.67 -10.80
CA THR A 340 14.39 0.64 -10.12
C THR A 340 13.00 1.17 -9.77
N TYR A 341 12.93 1.93 -8.69
CA TYR A 341 11.81 2.82 -8.35
C TYR A 341 12.25 4.25 -8.61
N ARG A 342 11.44 5.02 -9.35
CA ARG A 342 11.79 6.40 -9.73
C ARG A 342 10.67 7.37 -9.42
N TYR A 343 11.00 8.43 -8.69
CA TYR A 343 10.10 9.52 -8.35
C TYR A 343 10.54 10.79 -9.06
N ASN A 344 9.61 11.50 -9.69
CA ASN A 344 9.87 12.86 -10.15
C ASN A 344 9.77 13.81 -8.94
N ILE A 345 10.92 14.28 -8.45
CA ILE A 345 11.01 15.16 -7.29
C ILE A 345 11.34 16.61 -7.68
N THR A 346 11.24 16.95 -8.97
CA THR A 346 11.57 18.28 -9.50
C THR A 346 10.86 19.40 -8.73
N ASN A 347 9.55 19.24 -8.51
CA ASN A 347 8.76 20.24 -7.78
C ASN A 347 9.15 20.30 -6.30
N ILE A 348 9.50 19.16 -5.68
CA ILE A 348 9.90 19.10 -4.28
C ILE A 348 11.21 19.87 -4.07
N LEU A 349 12.22 19.62 -4.91
CA LEU A 349 13.50 20.33 -4.83
C LEU A 349 13.30 21.84 -5.12
N ASN A 350 12.55 22.19 -6.17
CA ASN A 350 12.28 23.60 -6.49
C ASN A 350 11.52 24.32 -5.37
N SER A 351 10.54 23.65 -4.73
CA SER A 351 9.80 24.22 -3.60
C SER A 351 10.65 24.37 -2.34
N TYR A 352 11.70 23.57 -2.17
CA TYR A 352 12.68 23.76 -1.11
C TYR A 352 13.64 24.92 -1.43
N ILE A 353 14.26 24.91 -2.61
CA ILE A 353 15.30 25.89 -3.00
C ILE A 353 14.71 27.30 -3.13
N HIS A 354 13.50 27.43 -3.68
CA HIS A 354 12.89 28.73 -4.00
C HIS A 354 11.62 29.05 -3.19
N GLY A 355 11.18 28.14 -2.33
CA GLY A 355 9.95 28.27 -1.56
C GLY A 355 10.16 28.10 -0.05
N GLU A 356 9.13 27.60 0.63
CA GLU A 356 9.11 27.39 2.08
C GLU A 356 9.00 25.91 2.48
N LEU A 357 9.08 24.97 1.53
CA LEU A 357 8.95 23.55 1.82
C LEU A 357 10.19 23.02 2.52
N THR A 358 10.03 22.27 3.61
CA THR A 358 11.12 21.51 4.25
C THR A 358 11.14 20.07 3.74
N ILE A 359 12.31 19.54 3.35
CA ILE A 359 12.48 18.20 2.73
C ILE A 359 13.34 17.24 3.57
N ASN A 360 13.41 17.50 4.88
CA ASN A 360 14.11 16.69 5.89
C ASN A 360 13.21 15.60 6.54
N ASP A 361 11.95 15.54 6.13
CA ASP A 361 10.91 14.62 6.62
C ASP A 361 10.20 13.97 5.42
N LEU A 362 10.96 13.17 4.66
CA LEU A 362 10.42 12.35 3.59
C LEU A 362 10.36 10.90 4.07
N TYR A 363 9.19 10.26 4.00
CA TYR A 363 8.98 8.90 4.50
C TYR A 363 8.71 7.95 3.35
N LEU A 364 9.64 7.03 3.10
CA LEU A 364 9.55 5.99 2.09
C LEU A 364 9.14 4.66 2.74
N TYR A 365 8.14 4.00 2.15
CA TYR A 365 7.58 2.75 2.65
C TYR A 365 7.11 1.85 1.51
N LEU A 366 6.95 0.55 1.79
CA LEU A 366 6.48 -0.42 0.81
C LEU A 366 4.95 -0.42 0.75
N SER A 367 4.39 -0.01 -0.39
CA SER A 367 2.95 -0.02 -0.60
C SER A 367 2.46 -1.40 -1.04
N ALA A 368 1.35 -1.87 -0.48
CA ALA A 368 0.61 -3.02 -0.96
C ALA A 368 -0.89 -2.94 -0.63
N ASN A 369 -1.64 -3.95 -1.07
CA ASN A 369 -3.01 -4.18 -0.63
C ASN A 369 -3.04 -4.31 0.90
N GLN A 370 -3.74 -3.40 1.58
CA GLN A 370 -3.77 -3.30 3.04
C GLN A 370 -3.97 -4.67 3.71
N GLY A 371 -2.95 -5.13 4.46
CA GLY A 371 -2.96 -6.39 5.20
C GLY A 371 -2.31 -7.59 4.48
N THR A 372 -1.86 -7.41 3.23
CA THR A 372 -1.02 -8.40 2.52
C THR A 372 0.41 -8.27 3.02
N LEU A 373 1.10 -9.38 3.27
CA LEU A 373 2.50 -9.39 3.68
C LEU A 373 3.38 -9.40 2.44
N ALA A 374 3.97 -8.26 2.08
CA ALA A 374 5.00 -8.20 1.05
C ALA A 374 6.24 -7.51 1.58
N TYR A 375 7.37 -7.89 1.00
CA TYR A 375 8.70 -7.46 1.42
C TYR A 375 9.52 -7.10 0.19
N THR A 376 10.43 -6.17 0.37
CA THR A 376 11.43 -5.83 -0.64
C THR A 376 12.75 -5.53 0.02
N SER A 377 13.83 -5.76 -0.72
CA SER A 377 15.19 -5.38 -0.34
C SER A 377 15.66 -4.30 -1.32
N LEU A 378 16.10 -3.17 -0.78
CA LEU A 378 16.64 -2.04 -1.53
C LEU A 378 18.13 -1.90 -1.23
N TYR A 379 18.91 -1.49 -2.22
CA TYR A 379 20.29 -1.06 -2.01
C TYR A 379 20.32 0.22 -1.16
N ASN A 380 21.30 0.33 -0.26
CA ASN A 380 21.51 1.52 0.57
C ASN A 380 22.78 2.28 0.19
N ALA A 381 23.13 3.32 0.95
CA ALA A 381 24.27 4.19 0.65
C ALA A 381 25.65 3.50 0.76
N GLY A 382 25.73 2.31 1.38
CA GLY A 382 26.95 1.50 1.47
C GLY A 382 27.17 0.58 0.27
N ALA A 383 26.19 0.45 -0.62
CA ALA A 383 26.30 -0.38 -1.82
C ALA A 383 27.15 0.27 -2.93
N ASP A 384 27.34 -0.45 -4.03
CA ASP A 384 27.90 0.09 -5.27
C ASP A 384 27.17 1.40 -5.67
N PRO A 385 27.90 2.49 -5.99
CA PRO A 385 27.31 3.77 -6.38
C PRO A 385 26.27 3.71 -7.51
N GLU A 386 26.38 2.74 -8.43
CA GLU A 386 25.39 2.56 -9.52
C GLU A 386 24.05 1.99 -9.02
N LEU A 387 24.04 1.39 -7.84
CA LEU A 387 22.87 0.75 -7.22
C LEU A 387 22.36 1.56 -6.02
N ALA A 388 23.25 2.29 -5.36
CA ALA A 388 22.92 3.14 -4.22
C ALA A 388 21.80 4.15 -4.54
N PRO A 389 20.99 4.53 -3.53
CA PRO A 389 19.98 5.57 -3.67
C PRO A 389 20.59 6.88 -4.15
N ARG A 390 19.96 7.52 -5.12
CA ARG A 390 20.52 8.70 -5.79
C ARG A 390 19.46 9.64 -6.34
N VAL A 391 19.83 10.89 -6.53
CA VAL A 391 19.09 11.88 -7.32
C VAL A 391 19.80 12.08 -8.64
N ILE A 392 19.06 11.91 -9.75
CA ILE A 392 19.53 12.20 -11.10
C ILE A 392 18.96 13.56 -11.51
N LEU A 393 19.84 14.51 -11.80
CA LEU A 393 19.48 15.83 -12.30
C LEU A 393 19.68 15.90 -13.80
N TYR A 394 18.73 16.52 -14.48
CA TYR A 394 18.81 16.83 -15.89
C TYR A 394 18.87 18.36 -16.00
N GLY A 395 20.08 18.86 -16.23
CA GLY A 395 20.41 20.27 -16.36
C GLY A 395 20.38 20.75 -17.80
N LEU A 396 20.28 22.07 -17.98
CA LEU A 396 20.68 22.70 -19.24
C LEU A 396 22.14 23.09 -19.09
N GLU A 397 23.00 22.65 -20.01
CA GLU A 397 24.40 23.05 -20.01
C GLU A 397 24.47 24.59 -20.08
N SER A 398 25.00 25.23 -19.03
CA SER A 398 25.20 26.67 -19.04
C SER A 398 26.33 26.95 -20.03
N GLY A 399 25.98 27.32 -21.26
CA GLY A 399 26.94 27.80 -22.23
C GLY A 399 27.83 28.85 -21.58
N VAL A 400 29.12 28.53 -21.48
CA VAL A 400 30.19 29.36 -20.94
C VAL A 400 29.96 30.84 -21.29
N ARG A 401 29.97 31.71 -20.28
CA ARG A 401 30.19 33.15 -20.46
C ARG A 401 31.64 33.49 -20.19
#